data_AF-A0A918BBU0-F1
#
_entry.id   AF-A0A918BBU0-F1
#
_cell.length_a   1.000
_cell.length_b   1.000
_cell.length_c   1.000
_cell.angle_alpha   90.00
_cell.angle_beta   90.00
_cell.angle_gamma   90.00
#
_symmetry.space_group_name_H-M   'P 1'
#
loop_
_entity.id
_entity.type
_entity.pdbx_description
1 polymer ?
#
loop_
_entity_poly.entity_id
_entity_poly.type
_entity_poly.pdbx_seq_one_letter_code
_entity_poly.pdbx_strand_id
1 'polypeptide(L)' 'MRMIKRGKALAAAAVVAAGFALPLATAGTASADTNLLPHYTSSYLECQTLGNKLAQSGELSGFNCVQQGQWVVMYPW' A
#
# COMPACT_ATOMS: atom_id res chain seq x y z
N MET A 1 5.26 2.04 -58.98
CA MET A 1 6.14 1.81 -57.82
C MET A 1 5.44 2.26 -56.53
N ARG A 2 5.40 1.35 -55.54
CA ARG A 2 5.07 1.50 -54.09
C ARG A 2 3.72 2.09 -53.65
N MET A 3 2.76 1.17 -53.45
CA MET A 3 1.67 1.32 -52.47
C MET A 3 2.26 1.48 -51.07
N ILE A 4 1.97 2.59 -50.40
CA ILE A 4 2.38 2.81 -49.01
C ILE A 4 1.17 2.45 -48.12
N LYS A 5 1.07 1.16 -47.76
CA LYS A 5 0.14 0.68 -46.73
C LYS A 5 0.64 1.15 -45.35
N ARG A 6 0.30 2.38 -44.96
CA ARG A 6 0.61 2.95 -43.62
C ARG A 6 -0.64 3.08 -42.73
N GLY A 7 -1.59 2.16 -42.87
CA GLY A 7 -2.90 2.25 -42.21
C GLY A 7 -3.12 1.33 -41.00
N LYS A 8 -2.10 0.62 -40.49
CA LYS A 8 -2.32 -0.41 -39.44
C LYS A 8 -1.43 -0.32 -38.20
N ALA A 9 -0.43 0.56 -38.16
CA ALA A 9 0.50 0.61 -37.04
C ALA A 9 0.04 1.52 -35.88
N LEU A 10 -0.93 2.42 -36.10
CA LEU A 10 -1.33 3.41 -35.08
C LEU A 10 -2.46 2.94 -34.16
N ALA A 11 -3.18 1.87 -34.51
CA ALA A 11 -4.31 1.40 -33.70
C ALA A 11 -3.91 0.56 -32.48
N ALA A 12 -2.73 -0.06 -32.49
CA ALA A 12 -2.28 -0.92 -31.40
C ALA A 12 -1.73 -0.14 -30.18
N ALA A 13 -1.30 1.11 -30.36
CA ALA A 13 -0.76 1.92 -29.28
C ALA A 13 -1.85 2.51 -28.36
N ALA A 14 -3.07 2.70 -28.87
CA ALA A 14 -4.17 3.28 -28.08
C ALA A 14 -4.80 2.30 -27.08
N VAL A 15 -4.81 1.00 -27.40
CA VAL A 15 -5.42 -0.03 -26.52
C VAL A 15 -4.54 -0.32 -25.30
N VAL A 16 -3.22 -0.25 -25.45
CA VAL A 16 -2.29 -0.44 -24.32
C VAL A 16 -2.39 0.71 -23.32
N ALA A 17 -2.58 1.95 -23.78
CA ALA A 17 -2.70 3.12 -22.89
C ALA A 17 -4.01 3.15 -22.07
N ALA A 18 -5.09 2.56 -22.57
CA ALA A 18 -6.37 2.48 -21.86
C ALA A 18 -6.40 1.41 -20.75
N GLY A 19 -5.51 0.41 -20.81
CA GLY A 19 -5.47 -0.70 -19.84
C GLY A 19 -4.73 -0.39 -18.53
N PHE A 20 -3.94 0.68 -18.47
CA PHE A 20 -3.16 1.05 -17.28
C PHE A 20 -3.79 2.19 -16.44
N ALA A 21 -4.95 2.71 -16.84
CA ALA A 21 -5.48 3.92 -16.23
C ALA A 21 -6.34 3.70 -14.97
N LEU A 22 -6.85 2.50 -14.68
CA LEU A 22 -7.65 2.27 -13.46
C LEU A 22 -7.39 0.84 -12.92
N PRO A 23 -6.73 0.71 -11.76
CA PRO A 23 -7.35 1.13 -10.51
C PRO A 23 -6.34 1.80 -9.54
N LEU A 24 -6.04 3.08 -9.74
CA LEU A 24 -5.35 3.89 -8.72
C LEU A 24 -6.33 4.53 -7.71
N ALA A 25 -7.64 4.28 -7.85
CA ALA A 25 -8.69 4.98 -7.10
C ALA A 25 -9.22 4.21 -5.86
N THR A 26 -8.60 3.11 -5.45
CA THR A 26 -9.02 2.38 -4.24
C THR A 26 -7.91 2.23 -3.21
N ALA A 27 -6.95 3.16 -3.16
CA ALA A 27 -6.38 3.55 -1.87
C ALA A 27 -7.43 4.35 -1.07
N GLY A 28 -8.66 3.82 -1.00
CA GLY A 28 -9.54 4.17 0.09
C GLY A 28 -8.77 3.76 1.32
N THR A 29 -8.46 4.72 2.18
CA THR A 29 -8.06 4.43 3.55
C THR A 29 -9.15 3.52 4.09
N ALA A 30 -8.89 2.21 4.10
CA ALA A 30 -9.64 1.31 4.94
C ALA A 30 -9.32 1.83 6.33
N SER A 31 -10.18 2.71 6.82
CA SER A 31 -10.21 3.12 8.22
C SER A 31 -10.63 1.87 8.97
N ALA A 32 -9.68 0.96 9.18
CA ALA A 32 -9.77 0.00 10.24
C ALA A 32 -9.86 0.85 11.50
N ASP A 33 -11.05 0.86 12.09
CA ASP A 33 -11.32 1.54 13.35
C ASP A 33 -10.48 0.81 14.39
N THR A 34 -9.23 1.26 14.57
CA THR A 34 -8.28 0.45 15.29
C THR A 34 -8.50 0.59 16.78
N ASN A 35 -9.32 -0.30 17.33
CA ASN A 35 -9.50 -0.44 18.77
C ASN A 35 -8.39 -1.34 19.38
N LEU A 36 -7.15 -1.21 18.89
CA LEU A 36 -5.98 -1.83 19.53
C LEU A 36 -5.36 -0.82 20.49
N LEU A 37 -5.14 -1.25 21.73
CA LEU A 37 -4.37 -0.47 22.68
C LEU A 37 -2.88 -0.46 22.27
N PRO A 38 -2.10 0.55 22.75
CA PRO A 38 -0.66 0.58 22.53
C PRO A 38 0.01 -0.71 22.99
N HIS A 39 0.87 -1.28 22.14
CA HIS A 39 1.50 -2.58 22.40
C HIS A 39 3.00 -2.41 22.63
N TYR A 40 3.52 -3.01 23.71
CA TYR A 40 4.94 -2.93 24.04
C TYR A 40 5.70 -4.07 23.38
N THR A 41 6.84 -3.75 22.78
CA THR A 41 7.79 -4.70 22.19
C THR A 41 9.20 -4.44 22.72
N SER A 42 10.06 -5.45 22.61
CA SER A 42 11.43 -5.41 23.11
C SER A 42 12.40 -4.72 22.15
N SER A 43 12.00 -4.53 20.89
CA SER A 43 12.81 -3.88 19.86
C SER A 43 11.96 -3.21 18.78
N TYR A 44 12.60 -2.29 18.04
CA TYR A 44 11.97 -1.59 16.93
C TYR A 44 11.61 -2.54 15.78
N LEU A 45 12.44 -3.56 15.55
CA LEU A 45 12.20 -4.59 14.54
C LEU A 45 10.93 -5.38 14.86
N GLU A 46 10.75 -5.77 16.13
CA GLU A 46 9.54 -6.48 16.56
C GLU A 46 8.29 -5.60 16.41
N CYS A 47 8.38 -4.32 16.79
CA CYS A 47 7.28 -3.38 16.62
C CYS A 47 6.88 -3.25 15.14
N GLN A 48 7.85 -3.07 14.24
CA GLN A 48 7.57 -2.99 12.81
C GLN A 48 7.00 -4.30 12.25
N THR A 49 7.54 -5.44 12.66
CA THR A 49 7.05 -6.75 12.17
C THR A 49 5.60 -6.97 12.59
N LEU A 50 5.27 -6.68 13.86
CA LEU A 50 3.92 -6.80 14.39
C LEU A 50 2.96 -5.85 13.67
N GLY A 51 3.31 -4.56 13.60
CA GLY A 51 2.47 -3.55 12.96
C GLY A 51 2.23 -3.84 11.48
N ASN A 52 3.27 -4.26 10.74
CA ASN A 52 3.13 -4.63 9.33
C ASN A 52 2.21 -5.83 9.15
N LYS A 53 2.32 -6.85 10.01
CA LYS A 53 1.44 -8.02 9.96
C LYS A 53 -0.02 -7.64 10.18
N LEU A 54 -0.28 -6.78 11.18
CA LEU A 54 -1.61 -6.32 11.53
C LEU A 54 -2.21 -5.36 10.47
N ALA A 55 -1.39 -4.50 9.88
CA ALA A 55 -1.80 -3.66 8.75
C ALA A 55 -2.12 -4.51 7.51
N GLN A 56 -1.34 -5.55 7.25
CA GLN A 56 -1.58 -6.49 6.15
C GLN A 56 -2.84 -7.34 6.35
N SER A 57 -3.19 -7.68 7.59
CA SER A 57 -4.46 -8.37 7.89
C SER A 57 -5.66 -7.43 7.90
N GLY A 58 -5.46 -6.13 7.70
CA GLY A 58 -6.53 -5.11 7.73
C GLY A 58 -7.04 -4.81 9.14
N GLU A 59 -6.30 -5.20 10.18
CA GLU A 59 -6.63 -4.87 11.57
C GLU A 59 -6.17 -3.45 11.94
N LEU A 60 -5.18 -2.92 11.22
CA LEU A 60 -4.65 -1.56 11.39
C LEU A 60 -4.75 -0.78 10.09
N SER A 61 -5.11 0.50 10.18
CA SER A 61 -4.94 1.44 9.06
C SER A 61 -3.47 1.91 8.98
N GLY A 62 -2.84 2.07 10.14
CA GLY A 62 -1.44 2.41 10.30
C GLY A 62 -0.96 2.19 11.73
N PHE A 63 0.35 2.33 11.92
CA PHE A 63 0.98 2.25 13.23
C PHE A 63 2.28 3.05 13.27
N ASN A 64 2.69 3.44 14.47
CA ASN A 64 3.97 4.09 14.72
C ASN A 64 4.71 3.34 15.84
N CYS A 65 6.01 3.22 15.69
CA CYS A 65 6.88 2.59 16.67
C CYS A 65 7.69 3.69 17.35
N VAL A 66 7.49 3.89 18.65
CA VAL A 66 8.19 4.93 19.41
C VAL A 66 9.03 4.27 20.49
N GLN A 67 10.33 4.58 20.52
CA GLN A 67 11.21 4.12 21.58
C GLN A 67 10.91 4.90 22.87
N GLN A 68 10.52 4.19 23.93
CA GLN A 68 10.27 4.76 25.26
C GLN A 68 11.13 4.05 26.31
N GLY A 69 12.25 4.68 26.64
CA GLY A 69 13.23 4.13 27.57
C GLY A 69 13.84 2.84 27.04
N GLN A 70 13.61 1.73 27.74
CA GLN A 70 14.14 0.41 27.40
C GLN A 70 13.22 -0.37 26.42
N TRP A 71 12.02 0.14 26.14
CA TRP A 71 10.99 -0.53 25.35
C TRP A 71 10.70 0.22 24.05
N VAL A 72 10.04 -0.46 23.11
CA VAL A 72 9.41 0.18 21.95
C VAL A 72 7.91 0.01 22.06
N VAL A 73 7.17 1.10 21.92
CA VAL A 73 5.71 1.11 22.00
C VAL A 73 5.14 1.28 20.60
N MET A 74 4.30 0.35 20.19
CA MET A 74 3.49 0.43 18.98
C MET A 74 2.22 1.23 19.29
N TYR A 75 2.05 2.36 18.62
CA TYR A 75 0.84 3.18 18.65
C TYR A 75 0.05 2.97 17.36
N PRO A 76 -1.08 2.25 17.41
CA PRO A 76 -1.91 2.01 16.23
C PRO A 76 -2.91 3.14 15.97
N TRP A 77 -3.38 3.29 14.72
CA TRP A 77 -4.55 4.09 14.33
C TRP A 77 -5.23 3.53 13.07
#